data_AF-A0A7V7ZMR5-F1
#
_entry.id   AF-A0A7V7ZMR5-F1
#
_cell.length_a   1.000
_cell.length_b   1.000
_cell.length_c   1.000
_cell.angle_alpha   90.00
_cell.angle_beta   90.00
_cell.angle_gamma   90.00
#
_symmetry.space_group_name_H-M   'P 1'
#
loop_
_entity.id
_entity.type
_entity.pdbx_description
1 polymer ?
#
loop_
_entity_poly.entity_id
_entity_poly.type
_entity_poly.pdbx_seq_one_letter_code
_entity_poly.pdbx_strand_id
1 'polypeptide(L)'
;MPHNGPAFRFADSTLQQALARALDEAGLATDGPITPAHERIIERIVNAALPDGWYMATLDRPALAERYRRLKRRLGTPYVECTRDGQTTIYQPIREKIYHHGGMPTHAALIISSAALEPDAITALLGVGPSYTCHQGQPFERPHSLRSTDVPVRPSHTSWWELSSAAHVASNDAQRHIAWLLAALPAERMATLPAGTERIIQLDVVARPARPARHRCPAPRWPRWPRGATVSTSACGPMISCSMANF
;
A
#
# COMPACT_ATOMS: atom_id res chain seq x y z
N MET A 1 21.06 -1.34 -29.61
CA MET A 1 21.11 -0.72 -28.26
C MET A 1 19.70 -0.26 -27.95
N PRO A 2 18.96 -0.85 -26.99
CA PRO A 2 17.64 -0.32 -26.62
C PRO A 2 17.84 1.07 -26.02
N HIS A 3 17.09 2.06 -26.52
CA HIS A 3 17.09 3.42 -25.98
C HIS A 3 16.57 3.39 -24.54
N ASN A 4 17.47 3.51 -23.56
CA ASN A 4 17.15 3.70 -22.14
C ASN A 4 16.76 5.16 -21.85
N GLY A 5 15.96 5.76 -22.74
CA GLY A 5 15.35 7.06 -22.46
C GLY A 5 14.21 6.89 -21.45
N PRO A 6 13.89 7.93 -20.66
CA PRO A 6 12.67 7.92 -19.87
C PRO A 6 11.48 7.69 -20.80
N ALA A 7 10.64 6.72 -20.45
CA ALA A 7 9.53 6.30 -21.30
C ALA A 7 8.25 6.21 -20.46
N PHE A 8 7.20 6.84 -20.97
CA PHE A 8 5.85 6.66 -20.48
C PHE A 8 5.18 5.52 -21.22
N ARG A 9 4.55 4.63 -20.46
CA ARG A 9 3.76 3.54 -21.01
C ARG A 9 2.45 3.41 -20.26
N PHE A 10 1.34 3.51 -20.97
CA PHE A 10 0.05 3.06 -20.49
C PHE A 10 -0.11 1.60 -20.87
N ALA A 11 -0.72 0.82 -19.97
CA ALA A 11 -1.17 -0.52 -20.31
C ALA A 11 -2.35 -0.50 -21.30
N ASP A 12 -3.10 0.60 -21.29
CA ASP A 12 -4.22 0.85 -22.19
C ASP A 12 -3.75 1.68 -23.41
N SER A 13 -3.97 1.13 -24.61
CA SER A 13 -3.58 1.77 -25.86
C SER A 13 -4.32 3.08 -26.14
N THR A 14 -5.55 3.22 -25.65
CA THR A 14 -6.36 4.45 -25.80
C THR A 14 -5.77 5.55 -24.94
N LEU A 15 -5.38 5.24 -23.70
CA LEU A 15 -4.69 6.18 -22.83
C LEU A 15 -3.29 6.53 -23.36
N GLN A 16 -2.58 5.56 -23.95
CA GLN A 16 -1.31 5.83 -24.61
C GLN A 16 -1.47 6.83 -25.77
N GLN A 17 -2.51 6.68 -26.59
CA GLN A 17 -2.83 7.62 -27.67
C GLN A 17 -3.24 8.99 -27.13
N ALA A 18 -4.04 9.03 -26.05
CA ALA A 18 -4.44 10.27 -25.41
C ALA A 18 -3.24 11.05 -24.84
N LEU A 19 -2.26 10.36 -24.22
CA LEU A 19 -1.03 11.01 -23.80
C LEU A 19 -0.22 11.51 -24.98
N ALA A 20 0.01 10.68 -25.99
CA ALA A 20 0.80 11.08 -27.16
C ALA A 20 0.21 12.35 -27.80
N ARG A 21 -1.12 12.39 -27.97
CA ARG A 21 -1.83 13.56 -28.48
C ARG A 21 -1.70 14.78 -27.57
N ALA A 22 -1.89 14.62 -26.26
CA ALA A 22 -1.82 15.74 -25.33
C ALA A 22 -0.39 16.32 -25.19
N LEU A 23 0.64 15.48 -25.33
CA LEU A 23 2.03 15.93 -25.37
C LEU A 23 2.34 16.67 -26.69
N ASP A 24 1.87 16.14 -27.82
CA ASP A 24 1.99 16.78 -29.14
C ASP A 24 1.30 18.16 -29.17
N GLU A 25 0.07 18.26 -28.67
CA GLU A 25 -0.68 19.52 -28.52
C GLU A 25 0.05 20.55 -27.62
N ALA A 26 0.88 20.07 -26.69
CA ALA A 26 1.70 20.92 -25.83
C ALA A 26 3.11 21.21 -26.38
N GLY A 27 3.46 20.69 -27.56
CA GLY A 27 4.79 20.82 -28.15
C GLY A 27 5.88 20.07 -27.38
N LEU A 28 5.51 18.99 -26.68
CA LEU A 28 6.42 18.19 -25.86
C LEU A 28 6.76 16.86 -26.54
N ALA A 29 8.04 16.51 -26.57
CA ALA A 29 8.52 15.27 -27.17
C ALA A 29 8.17 14.06 -26.31
N THR A 30 7.65 12.99 -26.92
CA THR A 30 7.29 11.75 -26.23
C THR A 30 8.50 10.90 -25.81
N ASP A 31 9.66 11.14 -26.41
CA ASP A 31 10.93 10.42 -26.22
C ASP A 31 12.03 11.28 -25.56
N GLY A 32 11.65 12.47 -25.07
CA GLY A 32 12.55 13.41 -24.39
C GLY A 32 12.60 13.24 -22.86
N PRO A 33 13.48 14.00 -22.19
CA PRO A 33 13.53 14.03 -20.73
C PRO A 33 12.20 14.53 -20.16
N ILE A 34 11.75 13.87 -19.09
CA ILE A 34 10.53 14.23 -18.38
C ILE A 34 10.73 15.57 -17.68
N THR A 35 9.92 16.55 -18.07
CA THR A 35 9.88 17.88 -17.45
C THR A 35 8.63 18.02 -16.58
N PRO A 36 8.55 19.04 -15.69
CA PRO A 36 7.34 19.33 -14.93
C PRO A 36 6.10 19.60 -15.82
N ALA A 37 6.29 20.01 -17.08
CA ALA A 37 5.18 20.16 -18.03
C ALA A 37 4.60 18.79 -18.43
N HIS A 38 5.45 17.77 -18.62
CA HIS A 38 5.00 16.40 -18.88
C HIS A 38 4.20 15.89 -17.69
N GLU A 39 4.72 16.05 -16.46
CA GLU A 39 4.08 15.58 -15.23
C GLU A 39 2.67 16.14 -15.06
N ARG A 40 2.48 17.45 -15.32
CA ARG A 40 1.15 18.08 -15.26
C ARG A 40 0.17 17.51 -16.29
N ILE A 41 0.63 17.21 -17.51
CA ILE A 41 -0.22 16.61 -18.54
C ILE A 41 -0.58 15.17 -18.17
N ILE A 42 0.38 14.42 -17.65
CA ILE A 42 0.18 13.04 -17.21
C ILE A 42 -0.79 13.00 -16.04
N GLU A 43 -0.59 13.83 -15.02
CA GLU A 43 -1.49 13.93 -13.88
C GLU A 43 -2.90 14.29 -14.32
N ARG A 44 -3.05 15.24 -15.27
CA ARG A 44 -4.35 15.58 -15.86
C ARG A 44 -5.00 14.37 -16.56
N ILE A 45 -4.25 13.60 -17.34
CA ILE A 45 -4.77 12.41 -18.03
C ILE A 45 -5.10 11.29 -17.04
N VAL A 46 -4.23 11.06 -16.06
CA VAL A 46 -4.44 10.07 -14.99
C VAL A 46 -5.70 10.43 -14.21
N ASN A 47 -5.88 11.68 -13.83
CA ASN A 47 -7.09 12.18 -13.16
C ASN A 47 -8.34 12.01 -14.03
N ALA A 48 -8.25 12.28 -15.34
CA ALA A 48 -9.37 12.08 -16.25
C ALA A 48 -9.71 10.60 -16.47
N ALA A 49 -8.70 9.74 -16.56
CA ALA A 49 -8.86 8.30 -16.77
C ALA A 49 -9.27 7.56 -15.50
N LEU A 50 -8.84 8.06 -14.34
CA LEU A 50 -9.06 7.48 -13.01
C LEU A 50 -9.74 8.51 -12.09
N PRO A 51 -10.98 8.95 -12.41
CA PRO A 51 -11.66 10.03 -11.70
C PRO A 51 -12.01 9.69 -10.25
N ASP A 52 -12.11 8.40 -9.93
CA ASP A 52 -12.39 7.90 -8.58
C ASP A 52 -11.14 7.87 -7.66
N GLY A 53 -10.06 8.51 -8.09
CA GLY A 53 -8.78 8.56 -7.39
C GLY A 53 -7.83 7.41 -7.75
N TRP A 54 -6.54 7.70 -7.61
CA TRP A 54 -5.44 6.80 -7.93
C TRP A 54 -4.38 6.83 -6.84
N TYR A 55 -3.54 5.80 -6.82
CA TYR A 55 -2.35 5.78 -5.98
C TYR A 55 -1.11 5.44 -6.80
N MET A 56 0.03 5.86 -6.28
CA MET A 56 1.33 5.70 -6.92
C MET A 56 2.18 4.67 -6.17
N ALA A 57 2.87 3.81 -6.90
CA ALA A 57 3.87 2.89 -6.37
C ALA A 57 5.19 3.10 -7.11
N THR A 58 6.24 3.49 -6.39
CA THR A 58 7.60 3.61 -6.94
C THR A 58 8.38 2.33 -6.70
N LEU A 59 8.93 1.77 -7.77
CA LEU A 59 9.66 0.52 -7.80
C LEU A 59 11.10 0.81 -8.23
N ASP A 60 12.04 0.58 -7.33
CA ASP A 60 13.48 0.84 -7.49
C ASP A 60 14.23 -0.29 -8.22
N ARG A 61 13.55 -1.40 -8.51
CA ARG A 61 14.14 -2.59 -9.14
C ARG A 61 13.36 -2.99 -10.39
N PRO A 62 14.02 -3.13 -11.56
CA PRO A 62 13.37 -3.57 -12.79
C PRO A 62 12.63 -4.92 -12.66
N ALA A 63 13.18 -5.85 -11.87
CA ALA A 63 12.54 -7.15 -11.62
C ALA A 63 11.21 -7.03 -10.83
N LEU A 64 11.11 -6.07 -9.91
CA LEU A 64 9.88 -5.78 -9.18
C LEU A 64 8.86 -5.12 -10.10
N ALA A 65 9.29 -4.13 -10.91
CA ALA A 65 8.46 -3.50 -11.93
C ALA A 65 7.85 -4.54 -12.87
N GLU A 66 8.66 -5.44 -13.42
CA GLU A 66 8.15 -6.48 -14.32
C GLU A 66 7.19 -7.47 -13.63
N ARG A 67 7.48 -7.85 -12.37
CA ARG A 67 6.55 -8.67 -11.58
C ARG A 67 5.21 -7.94 -11.38
N TYR A 68 5.25 -6.63 -11.16
CA TYR A 68 4.07 -5.79 -11.03
C TYR A 68 3.27 -5.71 -12.33
N ARG A 69 3.94 -5.47 -13.47
CA ARG A 69 3.30 -5.47 -14.80
C ARG A 69 2.58 -6.78 -15.10
N ARG A 70 3.22 -7.93 -14.81
CA ARG A 70 2.58 -9.25 -14.97
C ARG A 70 1.35 -9.42 -14.10
N LEU A 71 1.43 -8.98 -12.84
CA LEU A 71 0.28 -9.00 -11.94
C LEU A 71 -0.86 -8.16 -12.53
N LYS A 72 -0.60 -6.91 -12.91
CA LYS A 72 -1.63 -6.00 -13.43
C LYS A 72 -2.26 -6.47 -14.73
N ARG A 73 -1.45 -6.98 -15.67
CA ARG A 73 -1.97 -7.64 -16.90
C ARG A 73 -2.90 -8.80 -16.57
N ARG A 74 -2.56 -9.63 -15.58
CA ARG A 74 -3.42 -10.75 -15.16
C ARG A 74 -4.73 -10.29 -14.50
N LEU A 75 -4.71 -9.13 -13.83
CA LEU A 75 -5.89 -8.54 -13.20
C LEU A 75 -6.77 -7.77 -14.20
N GLY A 76 -6.27 -7.45 -15.39
CA GLY A 76 -6.95 -6.57 -16.33
C GLY A 76 -6.97 -5.11 -15.89
N THR A 77 -6.10 -4.74 -14.94
CA THR A 77 -6.07 -3.39 -14.35
C THR A 77 -5.48 -2.37 -15.31
N PRO A 78 -6.15 -1.25 -15.60
CA PRO A 78 -5.49 -0.12 -16.22
C PRO A 78 -4.48 0.49 -15.24
N TYR A 79 -3.26 0.72 -15.71
CA TYR A 79 -2.24 1.43 -14.96
C TYR A 79 -1.41 2.30 -15.91
N VAL A 80 -0.81 3.35 -15.33
CA VAL A 80 0.15 4.23 -16.00
C VAL A 80 1.52 3.95 -15.43
N GLU A 81 2.51 3.82 -16.28
CA GLU A 81 3.88 3.60 -15.90
C GLU A 81 4.77 4.74 -16.40
N CYS A 82 5.59 5.26 -15.49
CA CYS A 82 6.63 6.23 -15.78
C CYS A 82 7.96 5.63 -15.31
N THR A 83 8.93 5.46 -16.22
CA THR A 83 10.29 5.10 -15.82
C THR A 83 11.22 6.29 -15.96
N ARG A 84 11.92 6.63 -14.86
CA ARG A 84 12.87 7.74 -14.75
C ARG A 84 14.07 7.30 -13.94
N ASP A 85 15.28 7.53 -14.46
CA ASP A 85 16.53 7.27 -13.72
C ASP A 85 16.62 5.85 -13.12
N GLY A 86 16.08 4.86 -13.84
CA GLY A 86 16.02 3.46 -13.40
C GLY A 86 14.93 3.13 -12.38
N GLN A 87 14.15 4.12 -11.91
CA GLN A 87 12.98 3.95 -11.08
C GLN A 87 11.71 3.88 -11.92
N THR A 88 10.85 2.91 -11.63
CA THR A 88 9.55 2.76 -12.28
C THR A 88 8.44 3.16 -11.33
N THR A 89 7.72 4.21 -11.66
CA THR A 89 6.54 4.71 -10.96
C THR A 89 5.28 4.20 -11.64
N ILE A 90 4.37 3.59 -10.89
CA ILE A 90 3.12 3.03 -11.39
C ILE A 90 1.94 3.73 -10.72
N TYR A 91 1.08 4.35 -11.53
CA TYR A 91 -0.19 4.97 -11.14
C TYR A 91 -1.34 4.02 -11.46
N GLN A 92 -2.29 3.86 -10.56
CA GLN A 92 -3.41 2.93 -10.76
C GLN A 92 -4.64 3.32 -9.93
N PRO A 93 -5.85 2.90 -10.34
CA PRO A 93 -7.08 3.25 -9.64
C PRO A 93 -7.09 2.70 -8.21
N ILE A 94 -7.59 3.50 -7.28
CA ILE A 94 -7.76 3.11 -5.87
C ILE A 94 -8.69 1.89 -5.77
N ARG A 95 -9.81 1.89 -6.51
CA ARG A 95 -10.87 0.86 -6.44
C ARG A 95 -10.36 -0.58 -6.60
N GLU A 96 -9.26 -0.82 -7.29
CA GLU A 96 -8.84 -2.19 -7.59
C GLU A 96 -8.11 -2.93 -6.48
N LYS A 97 -7.45 -2.24 -5.55
CA LYS A 97 -7.01 -2.91 -4.31
C LYS A 97 -8.23 -3.35 -3.49
N ILE A 98 -9.33 -2.64 -3.63
CA ILE A 98 -10.46 -2.63 -2.71
C ILE A 98 -11.51 -3.69 -3.04
N TYR A 99 -11.76 -3.96 -4.33
CA TYR A 99 -12.99 -4.67 -4.72
C TYR A 99 -12.82 -6.01 -5.45
N HIS A 100 -11.65 -6.34 -6.01
CA HIS A 100 -11.59 -7.45 -7.00
C HIS A 100 -10.80 -8.69 -6.59
N HIS A 101 -10.30 -8.79 -5.36
CA HIS A 101 -9.52 -9.95 -4.96
C HIS A 101 -10.29 -10.93 -4.07
N GLY A 102 -11.08 -11.79 -4.73
CA GLY A 102 -11.51 -13.15 -4.33
C GLY A 102 -11.18 -13.64 -2.91
N GLY A 103 -11.72 -12.98 -1.89
CA GLY A 103 -11.53 -13.41 -0.50
C GLY A 103 -10.20 -13.02 0.15
N MET A 104 -9.47 -12.02 -0.38
CA MET A 104 -8.28 -11.49 0.29
C MET A 104 -8.70 -10.58 1.46
N PRO A 105 -8.23 -10.88 2.68
CA PRO A 105 -8.53 -10.07 3.85
C PRO A 105 -8.15 -8.62 3.58
N THR A 106 -9.15 -7.75 3.61
CA THR A 106 -8.98 -6.31 3.50
C THR A 106 -9.25 -5.73 4.86
N HIS A 107 -8.49 -4.73 5.29
CA HIS A 107 -8.85 -3.93 6.45
C HIS A 107 -8.44 -2.48 6.24
N ALA A 108 -9.18 -1.58 6.86
CA ALA A 108 -8.83 -0.18 6.96
C ALA A 108 -8.25 0.09 8.36
N ALA A 109 -7.25 0.97 8.42
CA ALA A 109 -6.71 1.51 9.64
C ALA A 109 -6.61 3.04 9.58
N LEU A 110 -6.91 3.72 10.68
CA LEU A 110 -6.54 5.11 10.90
C LEU A 110 -5.24 5.14 11.69
N ILE A 111 -4.24 5.83 11.16
CA ILE A 111 -2.96 6.08 11.82
C ILE A 111 -2.87 7.56 12.14
N ILE A 112 -2.52 7.86 13.38
CA ILE A 112 -2.24 9.20 13.87
C ILE A 112 -0.78 9.23 14.31
N SER A 113 -0.03 10.15 13.73
CA SER A 113 1.36 10.43 14.08
C SER A 113 1.45 11.84 14.65
N SER A 114 2.02 11.97 15.84
CA SER A 114 2.18 13.28 16.50
C SER A 114 3.51 13.34 17.25
N ALA A 115 4.21 14.46 17.11
CA ALA A 115 5.35 14.79 17.95
C ALA A 115 4.93 15.45 19.28
N ALA A 116 3.69 15.95 19.35
CA ALA A 116 3.19 16.68 20.51
C ALA A 116 2.30 15.82 21.43
N LEU A 117 1.71 14.75 20.89
CA LEU A 117 0.83 13.86 21.64
C LEU A 117 1.40 12.46 21.75
N GLU A 118 1.40 11.96 22.97
CA GLU A 118 1.61 10.54 23.23
C GLU A 118 0.36 9.72 22.88
N PRO A 119 0.50 8.42 22.56
CA PRO A 119 -0.62 7.56 22.18
C PRO A 119 -1.75 7.50 23.22
N ASP A 120 -1.43 7.58 24.51
CA ASP A 120 -2.42 7.61 25.60
C ASP A 120 -3.25 8.90 25.58
N ALA A 121 -2.61 10.04 25.25
CA ALA A 121 -3.31 11.31 25.09
C ALA A 121 -4.26 11.29 23.89
N ILE A 122 -3.85 10.66 22.78
CA ILE A 122 -4.72 10.45 21.61
C ILE A 122 -5.91 9.56 21.99
N THR A 123 -5.67 8.48 22.73
CA THR A 123 -6.71 7.58 23.24
C THR A 123 -7.72 8.33 24.11
N ALA A 124 -7.25 9.18 25.02
CA ALA A 124 -8.11 10.00 25.87
C ALA A 124 -8.95 11.00 25.06
N LEU A 125 -8.33 11.67 24.08
CA LEU A 125 -9.01 12.66 23.22
C LEU A 125 -10.09 12.02 22.35
N LEU A 126 -9.79 10.88 21.72
CA LEU A 126 -10.73 10.19 20.83
C LEU A 126 -11.75 9.36 21.63
N GLY A 127 -11.38 8.93 22.84
CA GLY A 127 -12.14 8.02 23.70
C GLY A 127 -12.35 6.64 23.08
N VAL A 128 -11.39 6.21 22.25
CA VAL A 128 -11.36 4.90 21.59
C VAL A 128 -9.98 4.33 21.83
N GLY A 129 -9.91 3.04 22.18
CA GLY A 129 -8.65 2.33 22.34
C GLY A 129 -7.99 2.03 20.99
N PRO A 130 -6.66 2.19 20.85
CA PRO A 130 -5.95 1.81 19.64
C PRO A 130 -5.91 0.30 19.48
N SER A 131 -5.74 -0.15 18.24
CA SER A 131 -5.29 -1.51 17.92
C SER A 131 -3.78 -1.66 18.09
N TYR A 132 -3.02 -0.57 17.94
CA TYR A 132 -1.57 -0.56 18.11
C TYR A 132 -1.06 0.84 18.50
N THR A 133 0.00 0.88 19.30
CA THR A 133 0.73 2.11 19.63
C THR A 133 2.24 1.90 19.54
N CYS A 134 2.97 2.96 19.22
CA CYS A 134 4.43 2.99 19.30
C CYS A 134 4.84 4.36 19.82
N HIS A 135 5.61 4.42 20.89
CA HIS A 135 6.07 5.70 21.43
C HIS A 135 7.34 6.16 20.70
N GLN A 136 7.56 7.46 20.66
CA GLN A 136 8.81 8.03 20.14
C GLN A 136 10.03 7.39 20.81
N GLY A 137 11.04 7.03 20.01
CA GLY A 137 12.25 6.36 20.47
C GLY A 137 12.11 4.85 20.69
N GLN A 138 10.90 4.29 20.64
CA GLN A 138 10.72 2.84 20.69
C GLN A 138 10.93 2.20 19.31
N PRO A 139 11.41 0.95 19.24
CA PRO A 139 11.43 0.18 18.01
C PRO A 139 10.01 0.04 17.44
N PHE A 140 9.85 0.38 16.16
CA PHE A 140 8.59 0.21 15.45
C PHE A 140 8.32 -1.25 15.07
N GLU A 141 7.61 -1.97 15.93
CA GLU A 141 7.21 -3.37 15.71
C GLU A 141 5.73 -3.46 15.33
N ARG A 142 5.41 -3.26 14.05
CA ARG A 142 4.03 -3.39 13.56
C ARG A 142 3.53 -4.84 13.79
N PRO A 143 2.34 -5.05 14.39
CA PRO A 143 1.84 -6.40 14.73
C PRO A 143 1.69 -7.31 13.51
N HIS A 144 1.46 -6.72 12.34
CA HIS A 144 1.24 -7.43 11.08
C HIS A 144 2.41 -7.27 10.10
N SER A 145 3.50 -6.61 10.50
CA SER A 145 4.66 -6.40 9.64
C SER A 145 5.29 -7.74 9.26
N LEU A 146 5.25 -8.05 7.96
CA LEU A 146 5.99 -9.18 7.37
C LEU A 146 7.47 -8.86 7.17
N ARG A 147 8.03 -7.88 7.91
CA ARG A 147 9.48 -7.60 7.88
C ARG A 147 10.24 -8.83 8.34
N SER A 148 11.38 -9.05 7.71
CA SER A 148 12.34 -10.03 8.20
C SER A 148 12.77 -9.67 9.62
N THR A 149 12.82 -10.65 10.50
CA THR A 149 13.32 -10.53 11.89
C THR A 149 14.77 -10.05 11.94
N ASP A 150 15.50 -10.18 10.84
CA ASP A 150 16.94 -9.90 10.77
C ASP A 150 17.25 -8.43 10.43
N VAL A 151 16.23 -7.62 10.14
CA VAL A 151 16.41 -6.19 9.84
C VAL A 151 16.25 -5.40 11.13
N PRO A 152 17.31 -4.72 11.63
CA PRO A 152 17.21 -3.94 12.85
C PRO A 152 16.14 -2.86 12.69
N VAL A 153 15.19 -2.87 13.62
CA VAL A 153 14.08 -1.93 13.66
C VAL A 153 14.62 -0.59 14.16
N ARG A 154 14.56 0.43 13.30
CA ARG A 154 14.92 1.79 13.72
C ARG A 154 13.91 2.29 14.76
N PRO A 155 14.38 2.96 15.82
CA PRO A 155 13.50 3.71 16.72
C PRO A 155 12.59 4.65 15.92
N SER A 156 11.33 4.73 16.32
CA SER A 156 10.39 5.67 15.72
C SER A 156 10.81 7.11 16.06
N HIS A 157 10.75 8.00 15.06
CA HIS A 157 11.04 9.42 15.26
C HIS A 157 9.85 10.19 15.85
N THR A 158 8.65 9.62 15.84
CA THR A 158 7.41 10.20 16.37
C THR A 158 6.60 9.14 17.10
N SER A 159 5.62 9.56 17.90
CA SER A 159 4.64 8.67 18.52
C SER A 159 3.53 8.32 17.52
N TRP A 160 3.10 7.06 17.50
CA TRP A 160 2.13 6.47 16.58
C TRP A 160 0.98 5.87 17.36
N TRP A 161 -0.23 6.13 16.88
CA TRP A 161 -1.47 5.57 17.36
C TRP A 161 -2.25 5.02 16.17
N GLU A 162 -2.65 3.76 16.21
CA GLU A 162 -3.35 3.10 15.10
C GLU A 162 -4.65 2.46 15.59
N LEU A 163 -5.73 2.69 14.87
CA LEU A 163 -7.00 1.99 15.01
C LEU A 163 -7.28 1.19 13.75
N SER A 164 -7.38 -0.13 13.86
CA SER A 164 -7.56 -1.04 12.74
C SER A 164 -8.87 -1.83 12.84
N SER A 165 -9.57 -1.91 11.71
CA SER A 165 -10.81 -2.69 11.56
C SER A 165 -10.59 -4.20 11.46
N ALA A 166 -9.33 -4.68 11.39
CA ALA A 166 -8.99 -6.07 11.11
C ALA A 166 -9.60 -7.08 12.09
N ALA A 167 -9.64 -6.73 13.39
CA ALA A 167 -10.21 -7.58 14.44
C ALA A 167 -11.73 -7.44 14.60
N HIS A 168 -12.34 -6.44 13.96
CA HIS A 168 -13.74 -6.04 14.21
C HIS A 168 -14.67 -6.32 13.04
N VAL A 169 -14.15 -6.38 11.81
CA VAL A 169 -14.95 -6.58 10.61
C VAL A 169 -14.50 -7.86 9.92
N ALA A 170 -15.30 -8.92 10.03
CA ALA A 170 -15.11 -10.17 9.30
C ALA A 170 -15.64 -10.04 7.86
N SER A 171 -15.00 -9.20 7.06
CA SER A 171 -15.34 -9.00 5.66
C SER A 171 -14.10 -8.81 4.80
N ASN A 172 -14.26 -8.96 3.49
CA ASN A 172 -13.26 -8.50 2.52
C ASN A 172 -13.74 -7.22 1.80
N ASP A 173 -14.94 -6.73 2.16
CA ASP A 173 -15.50 -5.50 1.61
C ASP A 173 -14.96 -4.30 2.38
N ALA A 174 -14.04 -3.57 1.77
CA ALA A 174 -13.43 -2.41 2.39
C ALA A 174 -14.44 -1.31 2.77
N GLN A 175 -15.58 -1.20 2.09
CA GLN A 175 -16.58 -0.21 2.48
C GLN A 175 -17.07 -0.47 3.89
N ARG A 176 -17.22 -1.75 4.27
CA ARG A 176 -17.57 -2.14 5.65
C ARG A 176 -16.47 -1.78 6.64
N HIS A 177 -15.21 -1.91 6.26
CA HIS A 177 -14.07 -1.52 7.11
C HIS A 177 -13.98 0.00 7.29
N ILE A 178 -14.17 0.76 6.22
CA ILE A 178 -14.20 2.24 6.25
C ILE A 178 -15.42 2.71 7.05
N ALA A 179 -16.61 2.15 6.82
CA ALA A 179 -17.81 2.48 7.57
C ALA A 179 -17.63 2.19 9.07
N TRP A 180 -17.00 1.07 9.43
CA TRP A 180 -16.66 0.77 10.82
C TRP A 180 -15.71 1.81 11.42
N LEU A 181 -14.65 2.20 10.70
CA LEU A 181 -13.72 3.24 11.18
C LEU A 181 -14.44 4.57 11.41
N LEU A 182 -15.24 5.01 10.44
CA LEU A 182 -16.00 6.26 10.54
C LEU A 182 -17.02 6.21 11.68
N ALA A 183 -17.64 5.07 11.92
CA ALA A 183 -18.56 4.89 13.05
C ALA A 183 -17.82 4.84 14.41
N ALA A 184 -16.61 4.30 14.44
CA ALA A 184 -15.78 4.23 15.65
C ALA A 184 -15.20 5.60 16.03
N LEU A 185 -15.03 6.53 15.08
CA LEU A 185 -14.35 7.81 15.28
C LEU A 185 -15.35 8.98 15.33
N PRO A 186 -15.57 9.59 16.50
CA PRO A 186 -16.44 10.75 16.59
C PRO A 186 -15.82 11.94 15.84
N ALA A 187 -16.48 12.42 14.79
CA ALA A 187 -15.96 13.51 13.95
C ALA A 187 -15.59 14.76 14.76
N GLU A 188 -16.39 15.08 15.79
CA GLU A 188 -16.15 16.18 16.71
C GLU A 188 -14.83 16.04 17.48
N ARG A 189 -14.47 14.82 17.92
CA ARG A 189 -13.23 14.55 18.63
C ARG A 189 -12.02 14.54 17.70
N MET A 190 -12.18 14.06 16.47
CA MET A 190 -11.15 14.16 15.43
C MET A 190 -10.76 15.61 15.13
N ALA A 191 -11.72 16.54 15.23
CA ALA A 191 -11.46 17.97 15.08
C ALA A 191 -10.65 18.57 16.24
N THR A 192 -10.63 17.95 17.42
CA THR A 192 -9.86 18.44 18.59
C THR A 192 -8.38 18.08 18.56
N LEU A 193 -7.94 17.26 17.61
CA LEU A 193 -6.52 16.92 17.48
C LEU A 193 -5.71 18.18 17.14
N PRO A 194 -4.57 18.42 17.84
CA PRO A 194 -3.79 19.63 17.68
C PRO A 194 -3.19 19.74 16.27
N ALA A 195 -2.92 20.97 15.86
CA ALA A 195 -2.20 21.27 14.63
C ALA A 195 -0.84 20.55 14.61
N GLY A 196 -0.41 20.11 13.42
CA GLY A 196 0.82 19.31 13.25
C GLY A 196 0.65 17.81 13.49
N THR A 197 -0.56 17.35 13.83
CA THR A 197 -0.89 15.92 13.88
C THR A 197 -1.14 15.39 12.47
N GLU A 198 -0.37 14.39 12.04
CA GLU A 198 -0.56 13.71 10.76
C GLU A 198 -1.63 12.61 10.90
N ARG A 199 -2.53 12.53 9.92
CA ARG A 199 -3.65 11.60 9.91
C ARG A 199 -3.63 10.84 8.59
N ILE A 200 -3.47 9.52 8.68
CA ILE A 200 -3.38 8.66 7.50
C ILE A 200 -4.46 7.60 7.61
N ILE A 201 -5.35 7.56 6.63
CA ILE A 201 -6.23 6.40 6.44
C ILE A 201 -5.47 5.43 5.54
N GLN A 202 -5.02 4.33 6.11
CA GLN A 202 -4.35 3.24 5.40
C GLN A 202 -5.36 2.16 5.08
N LEU A 203 -5.39 1.72 3.82
CA LEU A 203 -6.17 0.54 3.42
C LEU A 203 -5.23 -0.59 3.03
N ASP A 204 -5.25 -1.62 3.87
CA ASP A 204 -4.40 -2.79 3.74
C ASP A 204 -5.15 -3.95 3.13
N VAL A 205 -4.57 -4.49 2.07
CA VAL A 205 -5.04 -5.69 1.40
C VAL A 205 -4.01 -6.77 1.72
N VAL A 206 -4.34 -7.60 2.70
CA VAL A 206 -3.44 -8.66 3.15
C VAL A 206 -3.56 -9.79 2.14
N ALA A 207 -2.58 -9.90 1.25
CA ALA A 207 -2.45 -11.09 0.44
C ALA A 207 -2.20 -12.27 1.39
N ARG A 208 -3.17 -13.18 1.50
CA ARG A 208 -2.88 -14.49 2.11
C ARG A 208 -1.69 -15.06 1.32
N PRO A 209 -0.60 -15.50 1.98
CA PRO A 209 0.42 -16.25 1.28
C PRO A 209 -0.32 -17.40 0.59
N ALA A 210 -0.06 -17.58 -0.72
CA ALA A 210 -0.63 -18.70 -1.46
C ALA A 210 -0.38 -19.94 -0.60
N ARG A 211 -1.45 -20.69 -0.29
CA ARG A 211 -1.31 -22.00 0.37
C ARG A 211 -0.14 -22.67 -0.34
N PRO A 212 0.95 -23.04 0.34
CA PRO A 212 2.05 -23.69 -0.34
C PRO A 212 1.42 -24.82 -1.13
N ALA A 213 1.68 -24.85 -2.45
CA ALA A 213 1.28 -25.98 -3.27
C ALA A 213 1.68 -27.20 -2.44
N ARG A 214 0.78 -28.17 -2.29
CA ARG A 214 1.10 -29.42 -1.58
C ARG A 214 2.20 -30.12 -2.38
N HIS A 215 3.44 -29.66 -2.22
CA HIS A 215 4.62 -30.41 -2.56
C HIS A 215 4.50 -31.63 -1.67
N ARG A 216 4.15 -32.77 -2.29
CA ARG A 216 4.46 -34.05 -1.70
C ARG A 216 5.98 -34.08 -1.57
N CYS A 217 6.50 -33.58 -0.45
CA CYS A 217 7.82 -33.98 -0.03
C CYS A 217 7.75 -35.51 0.10
N PRO A 218 8.56 -36.28 -0.64
CA PRO A 218 8.73 -37.69 -0.29
C PRO A 218 9.15 -37.72 1.18
N ALA A 219 8.44 -38.50 1.99
CA ALA A 219 8.63 -38.52 3.42
C ALA A 219 10.12 -38.75 3.73
N PRO A 220 10.82 -37.79 4.35
CA PRO A 220 12.16 -38.06 4.84
C PRO A 220 12.07 -39.13 5.93
N ARG A 221 12.83 -40.21 5.78
CA ARG A 221 13.01 -41.23 6.81
C ARG A 221 13.82 -40.62 7.96
N TRP A 222 13.13 -40.01 8.92
CA TRP A 222 13.75 -39.55 10.17
C TRP A 222 13.65 -40.64 11.25
N PRO A 223 14.66 -40.79 12.13
CA PRO A 223 14.54 -41.60 13.33
C PRO A 223 13.42 -41.05 14.25
N ARG A 224 12.74 -41.96 14.97
CA ARG A 224 11.63 -41.63 15.88
C ARG A 224 12.10 -40.65 16.97
N TRP A 225 11.48 -39.48 17.03
CA TRP A 225 11.61 -38.56 18.16
C TRP A 225 10.73 -38.99 19.35
N PRO A 226 11.14 -38.70 20.61
CA PRO A 226 10.33 -38.95 21.79
C PRO A 226 9.02 -38.16 21.77
N ARG A 227 7.96 -38.72 22.37
CA ARG A 227 6.63 -38.09 22.44
C ARG A 227 6.72 -36.77 23.20
N GLY A 228 6.29 -35.67 22.58
CA GLY A 228 6.07 -34.39 23.27
C GLY A 228 6.53 -33.11 22.56
N ALA A 229 7.17 -33.17 21.39
CA ALA A 229 7.62 -31.96 20.68
C ALA A 229 6.56 -31.44 19.69
N THR A 230 6.23 -30.15 19.79
CA THR A 230 5.39 -29.43 18.80
C THR A 230 6.29 -28.55 17.94
N VAL A 231 6.26 -28.73 16.61
CA VAL A 231 6.96 -27.88 15.65
C VAL A 231 5.96 -26.91 15.03
N SER A 232 6.22 -25.60 15.15
CA SER A 232 5.49 -24.55 14.44
C SER A 232 6.28 -24.13 13.20
N THR A 233 5.64 -24.15 12.03
CA THR A 233 6.20 -23.62 10.77
C THR A 233 5.43 -22.39 10.32
N SER A 234 6.16 -21.31 10.02
CA SER A 234 5.67 -20.03 9.50
C SER A 234 6.05 -19.89 8.03
N ALA A 235 5.14 -19.39 7.19
CA ALA A 235 5.37 -19.14 5.76
C ALA A 235 4.97 -17.71 5.36
N CYS A 236 5.87 -17.07 4.61
CA CYS A 236 5.97 -15.64 4.30
C CYS A 236 5.08 -15.16 3.12
N GLY A 237 4.77 -13.86 3.11
CA GLY A 237 4.25 -13.10 1.95
C GLY A 237 4.70 -11.63 1.99
N PRO A 238 4.60 -10.86 0.89
CA PRO A 238 4.94 -9.44 0.88
C PRO A 238 3.75 -8.55 1.30
N MET A 239 4.04 -7.46 2.02
CA MET A 239 3.09 -6.40 2.40
C MET A 239 3.20 -5.21 1.43
N ILE A 240 2.07 -4.60 1.04
CA ILE A 240 2.02 -3.38 0.21
C ILE A 240 1.25 -2.32 1.00
N SER A 241 1.96 -1.32 1.56
CA SER A 241 1.34 -0.16 2.23
C SER A 241 0.94 0.91 1.20
N CYS A 242 -0.19 1.59 1.44
CA CYS A 242 -0.66 2.74 0.67
C CYS A 242 -0.98 3.88 1.63
N SER A 243 -0.34 5.04 1.46
CA SER A 243 -0.63 6.26 2.22
C SER A 243 -1.47 7.20 1.36
N MET A 244 -2.58 7.70 1.90
CA MET A 244 -3.33 8.83 1.33
C MET A 244 -2.99 10.11 2.11
N ALA A 245 -2.64 11.18 1.40
CA ALA A 245 -2.39 12.49 2.01
C ALA A 245 -3.65 13.37 1.90
N ASN A 246 -4.15 13.78 3.07
CA ASN A 246 -5.17 14.78 3.46
C ASN A 246 -6.40 15.06 2.58
N PHE A 247 -7.56 15.00 3.26
CA PHE A 247 -8.76 15.83 3.06
C PHE A 247 -8.63 17.12 3.88
#